data_AF-A0A959X1A2-F1
#
_entry.id   AF-A0A959X1A2-F1
#
_cell.length_a   1.000
_cell.length_b   1.000
_cell.length_c   1.000
_cell.angle_alpha   90.00
_cell.angle_beta   90.00
_cell.angle_gamma   90.00
#
_symmetry.space_group_name_H-M   'P 1'
#
loop_
_entity.id
_entity.type
_entity.pdbx_description
1 polymer ?
#
loop_
_entity_poly.entity_id
_entity_poly.type
_entity_poly.pdbx_seq_one_letter_code
_entity_poly.pdbx_strand_id
1 'polypeptide(L)'
;MSMITTMNRRLEMPLLPPELQVSIERLREMADEDWLASILYGRASQDRHKLMRSIDDQLMELVGWCEPIRWCPAVIVRDSDRSASQWRKKEREGFDEAMALIEEGNHGGFATWEPSRAGRDLEIYVQLRKACQRAGVLYLTHGRVYDLSRSDDSFMMGFEFLRAEADANTMRERQIRTAKLNAEKGRPHGRLPYGYRRVYDEHTGVLLRQEPDPHKGQIVR
;
A
#
# COMPACT_ATOMS: atom_id res chain seq x y z
N MET A 1 10.39 -34.98 -26.85
CA MET A 1 9.61 -33.85 -27.37
C MET A 1 8.44 -33.64 -26.41
N SER A 2 8.32 -32.42 -25.86
CA SER A 2 7.21 -31.87 -25.06
C SER A 2 6.98 -32.44 -23.65
N MET A 3 7.46 -31.72 -22.63
CA MET A 3 6.90 -31.64 -21.26
C MET A 3 7.58 -30.48 -20.47
N ILE A 4 7.67 -29.27 -21.05
CA ILE A 4 8.11 -28.06 -20.32
C ILE A 4 7.34 -26.83 -20.81
N THR A 5 6.01 -26.93 -20.94
CA THR A 5 5.21 -25.84 -21.52
C THR A 5 3.89 -25.63 -20.79
N THR A 6 3.92 -25.41 -19.47
CA THR A 6 2.78 -24.76 -18.77
C THR A 6 3.10 -24.14 -17.39
N MET A 7 4.32 -23.65 -17.12
CA MET A 7 4.63 -23.10 -15.79
C MET A 7 5.46 -21.82 -15.80
N ASN A 8 5.15 -20.88 -16.69
CA ASN A 8 5.82 -19.57 -16.71
C ASN A 8 4.95 -18.46 -17.30
N ARG A 9 3.81 -18.16 -16.64
CA ARG A 9 2.99 -16.98 -16.99
C ARG A 9 2.35 -16.25 -15.79
N ARG A 10 2.83 -16.49 -14.56
CA ARG A 10 2.40 -15.79 -13.34
C ARG A 10 3.52 -15.02 -12.63
N LEU A 11 4.63 -14.79 -13.32
CA LEU A 11 5.69 -13.90 -12.89
C LEU A 11 5.87 -12.84 -13.96
N GLU A 12 4.89 -11.95 -14.12
CA GLU A 12 5.28 -10.60 -14.48
C GLU A 12 5.91 -10.00 -13.22
N MET A 13 7.22 -10.19 -13.16
CA MET A 13 8.16 -9.61 -12.22
C MET A 13 8.80 -8.32 -12.80
N PRO A 14 8.09 -7.37 -13.45
CA PRO A 14 8.75 -6.17 -13.92
C PRO A 14 9.01 -5.28 -12.71
N LEU A 15 10.30 -4.99 -12.47
CA LEU A 15 10.83 -3.94 -11.61
C LEU A 15 10.80 -4.21 -10.08
N LEU A 16 11.12 -5.43 -9.63
CA LEU A 16 11.63 -5.59 -8.26
C LEU A 16 13.08 -5.07 -8.20
N PRO A 17 13.51 -4.34 -7.16
CA PRO A 17 14.92 -3.99 -6.97
C PRO A 17 15.81 -5.26 -6.91
N PRO A 18 17.06 -5.21 -7.42
CA PRO A 18 17.95 -6.37 -7.42
C PRO A 18 18.15 -7.00 -6.03
N GLU A 19 18.29 -6.18 -4.98
CA GLU A 19 18.46 -6.64 -3.59
C GLU A 19 17.27 -7.47 -3.09
N LEU A 20 16.05 -7.07 -3.48
CA LEU A 20 14.83 -7.79 -3.14
C LEU A 20 14.76 -9.12 -3.88
N GLN A 21 15.14 -9.15 -5.16
CA GLN A 21 15.19 -10.38 -5.96
C GLN A 21 16.16 -11.40 -5.34
N VAL A 22 17.38 -10.97 -5.01
CA VAL A 22 18.39 -11.82 -4.35
C VAL A 22 17.86 -12.38 -3.03
N SER A 23 17.18 -11.55 -2.24
CA SER A 23 16.66 -11.98 -0.94
C SER A 23 15.52 -13.02 -1.07
N ILE A 24 14.64 -12.85 -2.06
CA ILE A 24 13.58 -13.83 -2.35
C ILE A 24 14.18 -15.13 -2.84
N GLU A 25 15.14 -15.06 -3.77
CA GLU A 25 15.76 -16.27 -4.33
C GLU A 25 16.52 -17.05 -3.25
N ARG A 26 17.22 -16.36 -2.35
CA ARG A 26 17.83 -16.97 -1.16
C ARG A 26 16.81 -17.75 -0.33
N LEU A 27 15.63 -17.18 -0.05
CA LEU A 27 14.59 -17.89 0.69
C LEU A 27 14.02 -19.08 -0.10
N ARG A 28 13.89 -18.97 -1.42
CA ARG A 28 13.43 -20.07 -2.27
C ARG A 28 14.42 -21.23 -2.31
N GLU A 29 15.72 -20.96 -2.33
CA GLU A 29 16.77 -21.99 -2.25
C GLU A 29 16.82 -22.67 -0.87
N MET A 30 16.48 -21.94 0.20
CA MET A 30 16.40 -22.49 1.56
C MET A 30 15.08 -23.21 1.84
N ALA A 31 14.03 -22.95 1.07
CA ALA A 31 12.72 -23.51 1.29
C ALA A 31 12.69 -25.00 1.00
N ASP A 32 12.14 -25.76 1.95
CA ASP A 32 11.83 -27.18 1.81
C ASP A 32 10.30 -27.39 1.82
N GLU A 33 9.86 -28.65 1.89
CA GLU A 33 8.43 -29.01 1.86
C GLU A 33 7.64 -28.45 3.07
N ASP A 34 8.30 -28.09 4.17
CA ASP A 34 7.66 -27.55 5.37
C ASP A 34 7.43 -26.03 5.30
N TRP A 35 7.93 -25.36 4.26
CA TRP A 35 7.78 -23.90 4.11
C TRP A 35 6.42 -23.52 3.54
N LEU A 36 5.83 -22.47 4.10
CA LEU A 36 4.52 -21.99 3.68
C LEU A 36 4.65 -21.04 2.49
N ALA A 37 4.06 -21.38 1.34
CA ALA A 37 3.96 -20.46 0.21
C ALA A 37 3.13 -19.23 0.58
N SER A 38 3.67 -18.03 0.34
CA SER A 38 3.06 -16.77 0.75
C SER A 38 2.92 -15.74 -0.36
N ILE A 39 1.90 -14.90 -0.24
CA ILE A 39 1.63 -13.73 -1.07
C ILE A 39 2.08 -12.50 -0.29
N LEU A 40 3.02 -11.72 -0.82
CA LEU A 40 3.42 -10.44 -0.24
C LEU A 40 2.75 -9.29 -0.97
N TYR A 41 2.08 -8.41 -0.23
CA TYR A 41 1.39 -7.25 -0.79
C TYR A 41 1.96 -5.94 -0.28
N GLY A 42 2.35 -5.07 -1.21
CA GLY A 42 2.86 -3.73 -0.95
C GLY A 42 2.01 -2.65 -1.60
N ARG A 43 1.74 -1.56 -0.86
CA ARG A 43 0.98 -0.42 -1.36
C ARG A 43 1.66 0.90 -1.03
N ALA A 44 1.68 1.82 -1.99
CA ALA A 44 2.14 3.19 -1.75
C ALA A 44 1.17 3.95 -0.84
N SER A 45 1.71 4.87 -0.03
CA SER A 45 0.87 5.79 0.73
C SER A 45 0.60 7.04 -0.09
N GLN A 46 -0.66 7.48 -0.11
CA GLN A 46 -1.14 8.68 -0.81
C GLN A 46 -0.61 10.00 -0.26
N ASP A 47 0.24 9.98 0.77
CA ASP A 47 0.82 11.19 1.33
C ASP A 47 1.71 11.90 0.32
N ARG A 48 1.27 13.09 -0.10
CA ARG A 48 1.97 13.98 -1.04
C ARG A 48 3.41 14.29 -0.66
N HIS A 49 3.77 14.13 0.62
CA HIS A 49 5.09 14.41 1.13
C HIS A 49 6.07 13.21 1.07
N LYS A 50 5.64 12.03 0.60
CA LYS A 50 6.47 10.80 0.56
C LYS A 50 7.17 10.48 1.90
N LEU A 51 6.61 10.94 3.02
CA LEU A 51 7.16 10.70 4.36
C LEU A 51 6.95 9.26 4.82
N MET A 52 6.11 8.50 4.11
CA MET A 52 5.90 7.09 4.36
C MET A 52 6.89 6.22 3.58
N ARG A 53 7.14 5.04 4.14
CA ARG A 53 8.05 4.03 3.64
C ARG A 53 7.69 3.57 2.22
N SER A 54 8.70 3.45 1.35
CA SER A 54 8.49 3.03 -0.05
C SER A 54 7.94 1.60 -0.13
N ILE A 55 7.33 1.23 -1.27
CA ILE A 55 6.85 -0.14 -1.49
C ILE A 55 8.02 -1.14 -1.41
N ASP A 56 9.18 -0.76 -1.95
CA ASP A 56 10.36 -1.61 -1.96
C ASP A 56 10.89 -1.87 -0.54
N ASP A 57 10.96 -0.83 0.30
CA ASP A 57 11.36 -0.98 1.71
C ASP A 57 10.36 -1.81 2.52
N GLN A 58 9.06 -1.69 2.22
CA GLN A 58 8.01 -2.51 2.84
C GLN A 58 8.20 -3.99 2.48
N LEU A 59 8.44 -4.30 1.20
CA LEU A 59 8.61 -5.66 0.72
C LEU A 59 9.92 -6.28 1.24
N MET A 60 11.00 -5.51 1.31
CA MET A 60 12.27 -5.99 1.85
C MET A 60 12.12 -6.43 3.31
N GLU A 61 11.40 -5.65 4.12
CA GLU A 61 11.12 -6.02 5.51
C GLU A 61 10.17 -7.22 5.61
N LEU A 62 9.14 -7.30 4.77
CA LEU A 62 8.25 -8.46 4.70
C LEU A 62 9.02 -9.75 4.39
N VAL A 63 9.96 -9.71 3.44
CA VAL A 63 10.84 -10.84 3.13
C VAL A 63 11.69 -11.21 4.35
N GLY A 64 12.23 -10.22 5.06
CA GLY A 64 12.96 -10.45 6.32
C GLY A 64 12.11 -11.11 7.40
N TRP A 65 10.82 -10.79 7.49
CA TRP A 65 9.90 -11.46 8.43
C TRP A 65 9.57 -12.89 8.02
N CYS A 66 9.68 -13.25 6.74
CA CYS A 66 9.35 -14.59 6.24
C CYS A 66 10.37 -15.65 6.65
N GLU A 67 11.67 -15.31 6.70
CA GLU A 67 12.75 -16.24 7.06
C GLU A 67 12.54 -16.96 8.41
N PRO A 68 12.35 -16.25 9.55
CA PRO A 68 12.22 -16.91 10.85
C PRO A 68 10.93 -17.72 11.01
N ILE A 69 9.89 -17.44 10.22
CA ILE A 69 8.60 -18.14 10.27
C ILE A 69 8.47 -19.20 9.17
N ARG A 70 9.54 -19.45 8.39
CA ARG A 70 9.57 -20.41 7.27
C ARG A 70 8.49 -20.18 6.23
N TRP A 71 8.30 -18.92 5.83
CA TRP A 71 7.43 -18.57 4.71
C TRP A 71 8.26 -18.35 3.46
N CYS A 72 7.79 -18.85 2.32
CA CYS A 72 8.43 -18.68 1.02
C CYS A 72 7.63 -17.68 0.17
N PRO A 73 8.18 -16.50 -0.18
CA PRO A 73 7.52 -15.55 -1.06
C PRO A 73 7.28 -16.12 -2.47
N ALA A 74 6.06 -16.61 -2.71
CA ALA A 74 5.65 -17.22 -3.97
C ALA A 74 5.22 -16.15 -4.98
N VAL A 75 4.43 -15.17 -4.53
CA VAL A 75 3.88 -14.09 -5.36
C VAL A 75 4.03 -12.74 -4.64
N ILE A 76 4.37 -11.71 -5.42
CA ILE A 76 4.43 -10.33 -4.93
C ILE A 76 3.44 -9.48 -5.70
N VAL A 77 2.55 -8.81 -5.00
CA VAL A 77 1.50 -7.95 -5.56
C VAL A 77 1.72 -6.51 -5.10
N ARG A 78 1.56 -5.54 -6.01
CA ARG A 78 1.90 -4.13 -5.77
C ARG A 78 0.80 -3.17 -6.24
N ASP A 79 0.43 -2.25 -5.37
CA ASP A 79 -0.36 -1.06 -5.72
C ASP A 79 0.50 0.21 -5.62
N SER A 80 0.93 0.73 -6.78
CA SER A 80 1.72 1.95 -6.89
C SER A 80 0.85 3.18 -7.16
N ASP A 81 1.14 4.29 -6.47
CA ASP A 81 0.29 5.50 -6.41
C ASP A 81 0.24 6.33 -7.70
N ARG A 82 0.79 5.87 -8.82
CA ARG A 82 0.79 6.67 -10.05
C ARG A 82 1.21 5.88 -11.29
N SER A 83 0.26 5.74 -12.21
CA SER A 83 0.48 5.95 -13.65
C SER A 83 1.66 5.21 -14.30
N ALA A 84 1.91 3.94 -13.96
CA ALA A 84 2.85 3.10 -14.72
C ALA A 84 2.19 2.37 -15.89
N SER A 85 0.85 2.31 -15.94
CA SER A 85 0.12 1.92 -17.14
C SER A 85 -1.01 2.92 -17.38
N GLN A 86 -1.19 3.34 -18.63
CA GLN A 86 -2.39 4.07 -19.08
C GLN A 86 -3.68 3.24 -18.94
N TRP A 87 -3.59 2.03 -18.38
CA TRP A 87 -4.60 0.98 -18.45
C TRP A 87 -5.20 0.57 -17.10
N ARG A 88 -4.59 0.96 -15.96
CA ARG A 88 -5.25 0.74 -14.65
C ARG A 88 -6.43 1.68 -14.51
N LYS A 89 -7.62 1.12 -14.31
CA LYS A 89 -8.90 1.83 -14.17
C LYS A 89 -9.25 2.11 -12.71
N LYS A 90 -8.66 1.38 -11.76
CA LYS A 90 -8.92 1.52 -10.32
C LYS A 90 -7.64 1.63 -9.49
N GLU A 91 -7.76 2.32 -8.36
CA GLU A 91 -6.68 2.60 -7.41
C GLU A 91 -6.20 1.34 -6.62
N ARG A 92 -6.92 0.21 -6.71
CA ARG A 92 -6.72 -0.97 -5.84
C ARG A 92 -6.74 -2.32 -6.58
N GLU A 93 -6.42 -2.31 -7.87
CA GLU A 93 -6.43 -3.53 -8.68
C GLU A 93 -5.50 -4.62 -8.11
N GLY A 94 -4.40 -4.25 -7.46
CA GLY A 94 -3.50 -5.20 -6.81
C GLY A 94 -4.10 -5.86 -5.57
N PHE A 95 -4.93 -5.16 -4.78
CA PHE A 95 -5.61 -5.80 -3.65
C PHE A 95 -6.62 -6.85 -4.13
N ASP A 96 -7.37 -6.54 -5.19
CA ASP A 96 -8.31 -7.49 -5.80
C ASP A 96 -7.57 -8.74 -6.33
N GLU A 97 -6.39 -8.56 -6.94
CA GLU A 97 -5.51 -9.66 -7.35
C GLU A 97 -5.04 -10.51 -6.17
N ALA A 98 -4.59 -9.88 -5.09
CA ALA A 98 -4.16 -10.58 -3.88
C ALA A 98 -5.32 -11.40 -3.27
N MET A 99 -6.53 -10.84 -3.23
CA MET A 99 -7.73 -11.55 -2.77
C MET A 99 -8.06 -12.76 -3.64
N ALA A 100 -7.94 -12.63 -4.97
CA ALA A 100 -8.13 -13.75 -5.89
C ALA A 100 -7.10 -14.87 -5.63
N LEU A 101 -5.83 -14.53 -5.43
CA LEU A 101 -4.76 -15.49 -5.13
C LEU A 101 -4.96 -16.22 -3.79
N ILE A 102 -5.56 -15.56 -2.80
CA ILE A 102 -5.97 -16.19 -1.54
C ILE A 102 -7.09 -17.20 -1.81
N GLU A 103 -8.10 -16.82 -2.59
CA GLU A 103 -9.25 -17.69 -2.89
C GLU A 103 -8.90 -18.89 -3.78
N GLU A 104 -7.82 -18.81 -4.57
CA GLU A 104 -7.30 -19.94 -5.35
C GLU A 104 -6.78 -21.10 -4.48
N GLY A 105 -6.41 -20.84 -3.22
CA GLY A 105 -6.01 -21.89 -2.26
C GLY A 105 -4.61 -22.47 -2.47
N ASN A 106 -3.78 -21.89 -3.33
CA ASN A 106 -2.40 -22.35 -3.59
C ASN A 106 -1.35 -21.74 -2.64
N HIS A 107 -1.77 -20.89 -1.72
CA HIS A 107 -0.91 -20.16 -0.79
C HIS A 107 -1.44 -20.36 0.62
N GLY A 108 -0.56 -20.50 1.60
CA GLY A 108 -0.94 -20.58 3.01
C GLY A 108 -0.71 -19.28 3.79
N GLY A 109 0.04 -18.33 3.23
CA GLY A 109 0.33 -17.05 3.87
C GLY A 109 -0.06 -15.85 3.00
N PHE A 110 -0.58 -14.80 3.64
CA PHE A 110 -0.73 -13.47 3.06
C PHE A 110 -0.02 -12.46 3.96
N ALA A 111 0.73 -11.53 3.41
CA ALA A 111 1.51 -10.59 4.21
C ALA A 111 1.39 -9.14 3.74
N THR A 112 1.27 -8.23 4.70
CA THR A 112 1.34 -6.78 4.48
C THR A 112 2.16 -6.12 5.57
N TRP A 113 2.94 -5.09 5.22
CA TRP A 113 3.81 -4.42 6.18
C TRP A 113 3.05 -3.87 7.41
N GLU A 114 1.93 -3.19 7.17
CA GLU A 114 0.96 -2.77 8.20
C GLU A 114 -0.47 -3.04 7.70
N PRO A 115 -1.48 -3.20 8.58
CA PRO A 115 -2.86 -3.50 8.21
C PRO A 115 -3.45 -2.45 7.27
N SER A 116 -3.03 -1.19 7.49
CA SER A 116 -3.38 -0.04 6.66
C SER A 116 -3.02 -0.21 5.18
N ARG A 117 -2.10 -1.12 4.82
CA ARG A 117 -1.78 -1.44 3.42
C ARG A 117 -2.89 -2.24 2.76
N ALA A 118 -3.44 -3.26 3.41
CA ALA A 118 -4.59 -4.01 2.90
C ALA A 118 -5.81 -3.07 2.72
N GLY A 119 -6.07 -2.22 3.72
CA GLY A 119 -7.09 -1.20 3.65
C GLY A 119 -7.26 -0.42 4.94
N ARG A 120 -8.00 0.68 4.87
CA ARG A 120 -8.37 1.49 6.04
C ARG A 120 -9.87 1.44 6.36
N ASP A 121 -10.61 0.63 5.61
CA ASP A 121 -12.07 0.49 5.73
C ASP A 121 -12.38 -0.86 6.38
N LEU A 122 -13.34 -0.88 7.31
CA LEU A 122 -13.71 -2.11 8.02
C LEU A 122 -14.25 -3.19 7.05
N GLU A 123 -14.89 -2.78 5.96
CA GLU A 123 -15.40 -3.68 4.92
C GLU A 123 -14.30 -4.59 4.35
N ILE A 124 -13.10 -4.05 4.18
CA ILE A 124 -11.95 -4.75 3.61
C ILE A 124 -11.45 -5.81 4.56
N TYR A 125 -11.39 -5.48 5.84
CA TYR A 125 -11.08 -6.47 6.88
C TYR A 125 -12.09 -7.62 6.87
N VAL A 126 -13.40 -7.33 6.74
CA VAL A 126 -14.43 -8.36 6.69
C VAL A 126 -14.25 -9.27 5.47
N GLN A 127 -13.92 -8.70 4.30
CA GLN A 127 -13.65 -9.47 3.08
C GLN A 127 -12.38 -10.34 3.23
N LEU A 128 -11.27 -9.74 3.66
CA LEU A 128 -9.99 -10.42 3.88
C LEU A 128 -10.14 -11.57 4.89
N ARG A 129 -10.78 -11.29 6.04
CA ARG A 129 -11.07 -12.31 7.06
C ARG A 129 -11.81 -13.50 6.47
N LYS A 130 -12.89 -13.26 5.73
CA LYS A 130 -13.69 -14.33 5.11
C LYS A 130 -12.90 -15.12 4.07
N ALA A 131 -12.04 -14.48 3.28
CA ALA A 131 -11.19 -15.17 2.31
C ALA A 131 -10.14 -16.03 3.03
N CYS A 132 -9.42 -15.46 3.98
CA CYS A 132 -8.41 -16.18 4.78
C CYS A 132 -9.01 -17.37 5.53
N GLN A 133 -10.14 -17.20 6.21
CA GLN A 133 -10.82 -18.29 6.92
C GLN A 133 -11.25 -19.43 5.99
N ARG A 134 -11.76 -19.11 4.79
CA ARG A 134 -12.19 -20.13 3.82
C ARG A 134 -11.01 -20.87 3.21
N ALA A 135 -9.92 -20.17 2.90
CA ALA A 135 -8.75 -20.72 2.24
C ALA A 135 -7.72 -21.32 3.21
N GLY A 136 -7.89 -21.16 4.53
CA GLY A 136 -6.90 -21.58 5.52
C GLY A 136 -5.62 -20.73 5.49
N VAL A 137 -5.71 -19.47 5.05
CA VAL A 137 -4.56 -18.58 4.89
C VAL A 137 -4.31 -17.79 6.18
N LEU A 138 -3.06 -17.83 6.64
CA LEU A 138 -2.56 -17.02 7.74
C LEU A 138 -2.20 -15.61 7.27
N TYR A 139 -2.38 -14.62 8.13
CA TYR A 139 -2.10 -13.21 7.81
C TYR A 139 -0.90 -12.69 8.61
N LEU A 140 0.16 -12.25 7.93
CA LEU A 140 1.34 -11.63 8.53
C LEU A 140 1.27 -10.10 8.41
N THR A 141 1.35 -9.41 9.54
CA THR A 141 1.51 -7.95 9.55
C THR A 141 2.17 -7.45 10.84
N HIS A 142 2.89 -6.33 10.78
CA HIS A 142 3.70 -5.82 11.90
C HIS A 142 4.64 -6.88 12.52
N GLY A 143 5.19 -7.78 11.69
CA GLY A 143 6.05 -8.88 12.14
C GLY A 143 5.35 -9.98 12.95
N ARG A 144 4.02 -9.98 13.01
CA ARG A 144 3.23 -11.01 13.71
C ARG A 144 2.30 -11.75 12.75
N VAL A 145 2.22 -13.07 12.92
CA VAL A 145 1.28 -13.93 12.21
C VAL A 145 -0.04 -14.01 12.99
N TYR A 146 -1.15 -13.89 12.27
CA TYR A 146 -2.52 -13.97 12.76
C TYR A 146 -3.25 -15.08 12.04
N ASP A 147 -3.93 -15.93 12.80
CA ASP A 147 -4.91 -16.86 12.28
C ASP A 147 -6.31 -16.25 12.44
N LEU A 148 -6.86 -15.74 11.34
CA LEU A 148 -8.16 -15.07 11.37
C LEU A 148 -9.33 -16.02 11.65
N SER A 149 -9.12 -17.35 11.71
CA SER A 149 -10.11 -18.31 12.22
C SER A 149 -10.22 -18.29 13.74
N ARG A 150 -9.17 -17.84 14.45
CA ARG A 150 -9.16 -17.71 15.91
C ARG A 150 -9.86 -16.43 16.36
N SER A 151 -10.68 -16.54 17.40
CA SER A 151 -11.44 -15.42 17.95
C SER A 151 -10.56 -14.22 18.29
N ASP A 152 -9.46 -14.46 19.01
CA ASP A 152 -8.63 -13.40 19.58
C ASP A 152 -7.85 -12.65 18.50
N ASP A 153 -7.27 -13.40 17.56
CA ASP A 153 -6.56 -12.82 16.41
C ASP A 153 -7.52 -12.04 15.51
N SER A 154 -8.72 -12.59 15.28
CA SER A 154 -9.75 -11.89 14.51
C SER A 154 -10.21 -10.62 15.23
N PHE A 155 -10.49 -10.66 16.54
CA PHE A 155 -10.92 -9.49 17.30
C PHE A 155 -9.88 -8.37 17.29
N MET A 156 -8.64 -8.71 17.61
CA MET A 156 -7.51 -7.77 17.60
C MET A 156 -7.34 -7.15 16.21
N MET A 157 -7.41 -7.94 15.14
CA MET A 157 -7.30 -7.38 13.80
C MET A 157 -8.48 -6.51 13.41
N GLY A 158 -9.71 -6.89 13.78
CA GLY A 158 -10.88 -6.04 13.60
C GLY A 158 -10.74 -4.69 14.31
N PHE A 159 -10.18 -4.69 15.52
CA PHE A 159 -9.89 -3.47 16.27
C PHE A 159 -8.86 -2.58 15.57
N GLU A 160 -7.75 -3.14 15.05
CA GLU A 160 -6.75 -2.37 14.32
C GLU A 160 -7.32 -1.69 13.06
N PHE A 161 -8.16 -2.38 12.31
CA PHE A 161 -8.83 -1.79 11.14
C PHE A 161 -9.83 -0.70 11.53
N LEU A 162 -10.62 -0.91 12.59
CA LEU A 162 -11.54 0.09 13.11
C LEU A 162 -10.80 1.36 13.59
N ARG A 163 -9.66 1.17 14.27
CA ARG A 163 -8.79 2.26 14.69
C ARG A 163 -8.23 3.03 13.50
N ALA A 164 -7.73 2.33 12.48
CA ALA A 164 -7.20 2.96 11.27
C ALA A 164 -8.27 3.79 10.53
N GLU A 165 -9.51 3.31 10.48
CA GLU A 165 -10.66 4.03 9.90
C GLU A 165 -10.97 5.31 10.69
N ALA A 166 -11.02 5.22 12.02
CA ALA A 166 -11.25 6.36 12.91
C ALA A 166 -10.14 7.43 12.80
N ASP A 167 -8.89 7.01 12.70
CA ASP A 167 -7.73 7.90 12.52
C ASP A 167 -7.81 8.63 11.17
N ALA A 168 -8.16 7.91 10.09
CA ALA A 168 -8.36 8.50 8.77
C ALA A 168 -9.49 9.54 8.76
N ASN A 169 -10.62 9.24 9.41
CA ASN A 169 -11.74 10.16 9.55
C ASN A 169 -11.36 11.41 10.35
N THR A 170 -10.65 11.24 11.47
CA THR A 170 -10.15 12.36 12.28
C THR A 170 -9.20 13.26 11.48
N MET A 171 -8.28 12.66 10.71
CA MET A 171 -7.38 13.41 9.83
C MET A 171 -8.16 14.18 8.77
N ARG A 172 -9.18 13.58 8.16
CA ARG A 172 -10.06 14.23 7.18
C ARG A 172 -10.80 15.42 7.78
N GLU A 173 -11.38 15.27 8.97
CA GLU A 173 -12.06 16.38 9.67
C GLU A 173 -11.11 17.55 9.96
N ARG A 174 -9.88 17.25 10.39
CA ARG A 174 -8.84 18.27 10.62
C ARG A 174 -8.48 19.00 9.33
N GLN A 175 -8.35 18.28 8.21
CA GLN A 175 -8.08 18.88 6.90
C GLN A 175 -9.22 19.80 6.45
N ILE A 176 -10.48 19.36 6.58
CA ILE A 176 -11.67 20.16 6.24
C ILE A 176 -11.73 21.43 7.10
N ARG A 177 -11.50 21.30 8.42
CA ARG A 177 -11.48 22.44 9.34
C ARG A 177 -10.38 23.44 8.97
N THR A 178 -9.19 22.94 8.65
CA THR A 178 -8.05 23.78 8.24
C THR A 178 -8.33 24.48 6.92
N ALA A 179 -8.93 23.78 5.95
CA ALA A 179 -9.33 24.35 4.67
C ALA A 179 -10.36 25.48 4.86
N LYS A 180 -11.37 25.26 5.73
CA LYS A 180 -12.37 26.27 6.08
C LYS A 180 -11.75 27.52 6.73
N LEU A 181 -10.89 27.33 7.73
CA LEU A 181 -10.20 28.46 8.40
C LEU A 181 -9.29 29.23 7.44
N ASN A 182 -8.63 28.55 6.50
CA ASN A 182 -7.82 29.21 5.48
C ASN A 182 -8.69 30.00 4.50
N ALA A 183 -9.85 29.47 4.11
CA ALA A 183 -10.81 30.18 3.26
C ALA A 183 -11.38 31.43 3.95
N GLU A 184 -11.75 31.34 5.23
CA GLU A 184 -12.19 32.49 6.05
C GLU A 184 -11.10 33.58 6.16
N LYS A 185 -9.82 33.19 6.18
CA LYS A 185 -8.68 34.10 6.16
C LYS A 185 -8.32 34.63 4.76
N GLY A 186 -9.12 34.34 3.74
CA GLY A 186 -8.86 34.74 2.36
C GLY A 186 -7.61 34.10 1.74
N ARG A 187 -7.11 32.98 2.30
CA ARG A 187 -5.89 32.34 1.83
C ARG A 187 -6.14 31.55 0.54
N PRO A 188 -5.18 31.52 -0.39
CA PRO A 188 -5.33 30.79 -1.64
C PRO A 188 -5.48 29.28 -1.41
N HIS A 189 -6.45 28.65 -2.09
CA HIS A 189 -6.65 27.21 -2.09
C HIS A 189 -6.35 26.62 -3.49
N GLY A 190 -6.00 25.33 -3.55
CA GLY A 190 -5.91 24.59 -4.80
C GLY A 190 -4.59 24.72 -5.58
N ARG A 191 -4.64 24.32 -6.85
CA ARG A 191 -3.48 24.33 -7.76
C ARG A 191 -3.13 25.77 -8.13
N LEU A 192 -1.84 26.09 -8.19
CA LEU A 192 -1.36 27.41 -8.63
C LEU A 192 -1.76 27.61 -10.11
N PRO A 193 -2.56 28.64 -10.44
CA PRO A 193 -2.85 28.96 -11.82
C PRO A 193 -1.59 29.30 -12.60
N TYR A 194 -1.58 29.00 -13.91
CA TYR A 194 -0.47 29.40 -14.77
C TYR A 194 -0.32 30.92 -14.77
N GLY A 195 0.93 31.40 -14.73
CA GLY A 195 1.22 32.84 -14.68
C GLY A 195 1.13 33.47 -13.28
N TYR A 196 0.88 32.69 -12.23
CA TYR A 196 0.91 33.15 -10.84
C TYR A 196 2.09 32.52 -10.07
N ARG A 197 2.59 33.22 -9.05
CA ARG A 197 3.55 32.72 -8.04
C ARG A 197 2.93 32.75 -6.64
N ARG A 198 3.41 31.86 -5.76
CA ARG A 198 3.01 31.80 -4.34
C ARG A 198 3.94 32.66 -3.50
N VAL A 199 3.37 33.48 -2.62
CA VAL A 199 4.10 34.26 -1.63
C VAL A 199 3.91 33.60 -0.28
N TYR A 200 5.02 33.24 0.36
CA TYR A 200 5.05 32.63 1.68
C TYR A 200 5.56 33.64 2.70
N ASP A 201 5.12 33.49 3.94
CA ASP A 201 5.68 34.19 5.08
C ASP A 201 7.12 33.72 5.33
N GLU A 202 8.06 34.66 5.44
CA GLU A 202 9.50 34.36 5.50
C GLU A 202 9.94 33.68 6.80
N HIS A 203 9.18 33.86 7.89
CA HIS A 203 9.50 33.25 9.19
C HIS A 203 8.75 31.94 9.42
N THR A 204 7.50 31.85 8.98
CA THR A 204 6.62 30.71 9.28
C THR A 204 6.45 29.75 8.11
N GLY A 205 6.85 30.14 6.89
CA GLY A 205 6.67 29.34 5.67
C GLY A 205 5.20 29.17 5.25
N VAL A 206 4.27 29.89 5.89
CA VAL A 206 2.84 29.79 5.61
C VAL A 206 2.51 30.49 4.30
N LEU A 207 1.68 29.86 3.45
CA LEU A 207 1.20 30.48 2.21
C LEU A 207 0.31 31.69 2.52
N LEU A 208 0.75 32.88 2.14
CA LEU A 208 0.02 34.13 2.34
C LEU A 208 -0.94 34.41 1.19
N ARG A 209 -0.42 34.46 -0.04
CA ARG A 209 -1.20 34.82 -1.23
C ARG A 209 -0.62 34.24 -2.52
N GLN A 210 -1.39 34.36 -3.61
CA GLN A 210 -0.91 34.14 -4.97
C GLN A 210 -0.96 35.47 -5.71
N GLU A 211 0.09 35.81 -6.44
CA GLU A 211 0.18 37.04 -7.22
C GLU A 211 0.72 36.73 -8.62
N PRO A 212 0.44 37.56 -9.65
CA PRO A 212 0.98 37.36 -10.98
C PRO A 212 2.51 37.25 -10.95
N ASP A 213 3.05 36.23 -11.63
CA ASP A 213 4.47 36.02 -11.79
C ASP A 213 5.00 37.05 -12.82
N PRO A 214 6.00 37.89 -12.47
CA PRO A 214 6.47 38.95 -13.37
C PRO A 214 7.10 38.43 -14.68
N HIS A 215 7.52 37.17 -14.75
CA HIS A 215 8.08 36.55 -15.95
C HIS A 215 7.06 35.73 -16.73
N LYS A 216 6.14 35.03 -16.04
CA LYS A 216 5.14 34.13 -16.69
C LYS A 216 3.76 34.76 -16.87
N GLY A 217 3.43 35.78 -16.09
CA GLY A 217 2.13 36.46 -16.09
C GLY A 217 1.92 37.40 -17.28
N GLN A 218 2.96 37.73 -18.05
CA GLN A 218 2.85 38.60 -19.24
C GLN A 218 2.00 38.00 -20.37
N ILE A 219 1.78 36.68 -20.36
CA ILE A 219 1.05 35.95 -21.42
C ILE A 219 -0.45 35.87 -21.13
N VAL A 220 -0.87 36.03 -19.87
CA VAL A 220 -2.28 35.94 -19.45
C VAL A 220 -2.80 37.36 -19.22
N ARG A 221 -3.37 37.97 -20.27
CA ARG A 221 -4.14 39.23 -20.18
C ARG A 221 -5.62 38.95 -20.39
#